data_AF-A0A0Q7GDL9-F1
#
_entry.id   AF-A0A0Q7GDL9-F1
#
_cell.length_a   1.000
_cell.length_b   1.000
_cell.length_c   1.000
_cell.angle_alpha   90.00
_cell.angle_beta   90.00
_cell.angle_gamma   90.00
#
_symmetry.space_group_name_H-M   'P 1'
#
loop_
_entity.id
_entity.type
_entity.pdbx_description
1 polymer ?
#
loop_
_entity_poly.entity_id
_entity_poly.type
_entity_poly.pdbx_seq_one_letter_code
_entity_poly.pdbx_strand_id
1 'polypeptide(L)'
;MKNEDFEISNYLLASKQKRFLNFIIDGIIKVIIVRLVIIFLINLEISKGINLSGIIERYLFWSIISFVYFGITEAFFARSPAKYFTKTIVVMRDGSKPTLINILARTLIRIFPFEPLSFLRGRALGLHDKNSQTFVVVKSKLEEQIKEHLELVSLEKS
;
A
#
# COMPACT_ATOMS: atom_id res chain seq x y z
N MET A 1 25.08 -10.21 -4.24
CA MET A 1 25.29 -10.84 -2.92
C MET A 1 23.94 -10.92 -2.25
N LYS A 2 23.46 -12.14 -1.96
CA LYS A 2 22.35 -12.33 -1.00
C LYS A 2 22.89 -11.89 0.36
N ASN A 3 22.32 -10.85 0.96
CA ASN A 3 22.60 -10.47 2.34
C ASN A 3 21.79 -11.42 3.21
N GLU A 4 22.43 -12.42 3.82
CA GLU A 4 21.71 -13.56 4.38
C GLU A 4 20.99 -13.31 5.72
N ASP A 5 21.15 -12.16 6.40
CA ASP A 5 20.49 -11.98 7.72
C ASP A 5 19.94 -10.56 8.01
N PHE A 6 19.60 -9.75 6.99
CA PHE A 6 18.93 -8.47 7.26
C PHE A 6 17.42 -8.68 7.40
N GLU A 7 16.92 -8.74 8.63
CA GLU A 7 15.47 -8.74 8.91
C GLU A 7 14.99 -7.38 9.44
N ILE A 8 13.91 -6.86 8.84
CA ILE A 8 13.25 -5.65 9.31
C ILE A 8 12.65 -5.90 10.70
N SER A 9 13.20 -5.21 11.69
CA SER A 9 12.69 -5.22 13.06
C SER A 9 11.35 -4.49 13.21
N ASN A 10 10.49 -4.99 14.10
CA ASN A 10 9.13 -4.47 14.32
C ASN A 10 9.05 -2.98 14.74
N TYR A 11 10.14 -2.37 15.23
CA TYR A 11 10.16 -0.95 15.59
C TYR A 11 10.32 0.00 14.39
N LEU A 12 10.74 -0.52 13.23
CA LEU A 12 10.84 0.24 11.98
C LEU A 12 9.49 0.39 11.28
N LEU A 13 8.52 -0.42 11.70
CA LEU A 13 7.16 -0.37 11.20
C LEU A 13 6.61 1.05 11.37
N ALA A 14 6.02 1.56 10.30
CA ALA A 14 5.35 2.86 10.32
C ALA A 14 4.31 2.90 11.43
N SER A 15 4.31 4.01 12.19
CA SER A 15 3.39 4.21 13.30
C SER A 15 1.93 4.15 12.82
N LYS A 16 1.03 3.73 13.72
CA LYS A 16 -0.42 3.66 13.45
C LYS A 16 -0.97 4.97 12.90
N GLN A 17 -0.49 6.10 13.41
CA GLN A 17 -0.85 7.44 12.94
C GLN A 17 -0.49 7.66 11.46
N LYS A 18 0.73 7.29 11.03
CA LYS A 18 1.14 7.41 9.62
C LYS A 18 0.33 6.50 8.70
N ARG A 19 0.00 5.28 9.16
CA ARG A 19 -0.86 4.36 8.40
C ARG A 19 -2.29 4.88 8.27
N PHE A 20 -2.84 5.45 9.34
CA PHE A 20 -4.16 6.06 9.35
C PHE A 20 -4.22 7.31 8.44
N LEU A 21 -3.19 8.15 8.51
CA LEU A 21 -3.07 9.33 7.65
C LEU A 21 -2.96 8.93 6.17
N ASN A 22 -2.21 7.86 5.88
CA ASN A 22 -2.18 7.27 4.53
C ASN A 22 -3.56 6.81 4.08
N PHE A 23 -4.32 6.13 4.94
CA PHE A 23 -5.68 5.69 4.63
C PHE A 23 -6.61 6.86 4.33
N ILE A 24 -6.54 7.96 5.09
CA ILE A 24 -7.32 9.17 4.85
C ILE A 24 -6.96 9.80 3.51
N ILE A 25 -5.65 10.02 3.25
CA ILE A 25 -5.21 10.67 2.01
C ILE A 25 -5.57 9.80 0.80
N ASP A 26 -5.28 8.49 0.83
CA ASP A 26 -5.64 7.58 -0.25
C ASP A 26 -7.17 7.50 -0.44
N GLY A 27 -7.94 7.64 0.64
CA GLY A 27 -9.40 7.74 0.61
C GLY A 27 -9.90 9.00 -0.12
N ILE A 28 -9.34 10.17 0.22
CA ILE A 28 -9.68 11.45 -0.44
C ILE A 28 -9.33 11.40 -1.92
N ILE A 29 -8.12 10.93 -2.26
CA ILE A 29 -7.67 10.82 -3.65
C ILE A 29 -8.59 9.87 -4.43
N LYS A 30 -8.97 8.72 -3.84
CA LYS A 30 -9.93 7.80 -4.47
C LYS A 30 -11.27 8.45 -4.74
N VAL A 31 -11.84 9.20 -3.79
CA VAL A 31 -13.11 9.92 -4.00
C VAL A 31 -12.99 10.91 -5.16
N ILE A 32 -11.89 11.65 -5.25
CA ILE A 32 -11.64 12.59 -6.36
C ILE A 32 -11.56 11.86 -7.70
N ILE A 33 -10.79 10.77 -7.77
CA ILE A 33 -10.64 9.97 -9.00
C ILE A 33 -11.99 9.39 -9.44
N VAL A 34 -12.76 8.81 -8.52
CA VAL A 34 -14.09 8.28 -8.83
C VAL A 34 -15.01 9.37 -9.39
N ARG A 35 -15.01 10.56 -8.79
CA ARG A 35 -15.78 11.72 -9.28
C ARG A 35 -15.37 12.11 -10.70
N LEU A 36 -14.07 12.22 -10.97
CA LEU A 36 -13.55 12.55 -12.30
C LEU A 36 -13.94 11.50 -13.35
N VAL A 37 -13.82 10.22 -13.01
CA VAL A 37 -14.21 9.11 -13.90
C VAL A 37 -15.70 9.16 -14.21
N ILE A 38 -16.55 9.40 -13.20
CA ILE A 38 -18.00 9.53 -13.40
C ILE A 38 -18.32 10.72 -14.32
N ILE A 39 -17.71 11.89 -14.09
CA ILE A 39 -17.89 13.07 -14.94
C ILE A 39 -17.45 12.78 -16.38
N PHE A 40 -16.30 12.13 -16.56
CA PHE A 40 -15.79 11.73 -17.87
C PHE A 40 -16.74 10.78 -18.62
N LEU A 41 -17.26 9.76 -17.93
CA LEU A 41 -18.23 8.80 -18.51
C LEU A 41 -19.58 9.45 -18.86
N ILE A 42 -20.01 10.46 -18.09
CA ILE A 42 -21.22 11.25 -18.40
C ILE A 42 -21.00 12.07 -19.69
N ASN A 43 -19.84 12.74 -19.82
CA ASN A 43 -19.51 13.54 -21.00
C ASN A 43 -19.40 12.71 -22.28
N LEU A 44 -18.99 11.45 -22.19
CA LEU A 44 -18.95 10.51 -23.33
C LEU A 44 -20.30 9.88 -23.67
N GLU A 45 -21.38 10.25 -22.97
CA GLU A 45 -22.70 9.60 -23.02
C GLU A 45 -22.73 8.08 -22.71
N ILE A 46 -21.59 7.49 -22.36
CA ILE A 46 -21.44 6.08 -21.96
C ILE A 46 -22.23 5.79 -20.67
N SER A 47 -22.46 6.82 -19.83
CA SER A 47 -23.21 6.68 -18.58
C SER A 47 -24.66 6.20 -18.74
N LYS A 48 -25.27 6.34 -19.94
CA LYS A 48 -26.65 5.90 -20.20
C LYS A 48 -26.85 4.38 -20.02
N GLY A 49 -25.78 3.58 -20.10
CA GLY A 49 -25.81 2.13 -19.88
C GLY A 49 -25.40 1.67 -18.47
N ILE A 50 -24.94 2.59 -17.61
CA ILE A 50 -24.41 2.25 -16.28
C ILE A 50 -25.47 2.54 -15.21
N ASN A 51 -26.29 1.54 -14.90
CA ASN A 51 -27.26 1.62 -13.80
C ASN A 51 -26.55 1.42 -12.45
N LEU A 52 -26.12 2.52 -11.82
CA LEU A 52 -25.52 2.56 -10.47
C LEU A 52 -26.57 2.63 -9.34
N SER A 53 -27.81 2.25 -9.60
CA SER A 53 -28.92 2.37 -8.65
C SER A 53 -28.87 1.32 -7.54
N GLY A 54 -28.32 0.13 -7.80
CA GLY A 54 -28.18 -0.91 -6.79
C GLY A 54 -26.88 -0.82 -5.98
N ILE A 55 -26.99 -1.26 -4.73
CA ILE A 55 -25.88 -1.29 -3.76
C ILE A 55 -24.74 -2.19 -4.27
N ILE A 56 -25.08 -3.29 -4.94
CA ILE A 56 -24.12 -4.26 -5.47
C ILE A 56 -23.35 -3.69 -6.68
N GLU A 57 -24.02 -3.08 -7.66
CA GLU A 57 -23.30 -2.46 -8.79
C GLU A 57 -22.39 -1.33 -8.31
N ARG A 58 -22.85 -0.53 -7.35
CA ARG A 58 -22.03 0.54 -6.76
C ARG A 58 -20.79 0.00 -6.05
N TYR A 59 -20.92 -1.10 -5.32
CA TYR A 59 -19.80 -1.74 -4.64
C TYR A 59 -18.80 -2.37 -5.64
N LEU A 60 -19.29 -3.01 -6.70
CA LEU A 60 -18.46 -3.59 -7.77
C LEU A 60 -17.70 -2.50 -8.51
N PHE A 61 -18.38 -1.42 -8.90
CA PHE A 61 -17.76 -0.28 -9.56
C PHE A 61 -16.65 0.36 -8.70
N TRP A 62 -16.93 0.55 -7.42
CA TRP A 62 -15.95 1.06 -6.46
C TRP A 62 -14.75 0.13 -6.28
N SER A 63 -14.99 -1.17 -6.22
CA SER A 63 -13.95 -2.19 -6.09
C SER A 63 -13.04 -2.24 -7.30
N ILE A 64 -13.61 -2.17 -8.52
CA ILE A 64 -12.84 -2.13 -9.77
C ILE A 64 -11.95 -0.89 -9.83
N ILE A 65 -12.50 0.30 -9.56
CA ILE A 65 -11.70 1.54 -9.56
C ILE A 65 -10.60 1.46 -8.50
N SER A 66 -10.90 0.94 -7.31
CA SER A 66 -9.90 0.76 -6.26
C SER A 66 -8.79 -0.21 -6.68
N PHE A 67 -9.16 -1.31 -7.35
CA PHE A 67 -8.20 -2.29 -7.87
C PHE A 67 -7.30 -1.67 -8.93
N VAL A 68 -7.85 -0.93 -9.89
CA VAL A 68 -7.07 -0.26 -10.94
C VAL A 68 -6.15 0.80 -10.33
N TYR A 69 -6.67 1.62 -9.41
CA TYR A 69 -5.90 2.67 -8.77
C TYR A 69 -4.71 2.11 -7.98
N PHE A 70 -4.96 1.17 -7.06
CA PHE A 70 -3.88 0.59 -6.25
C PHE A 70 -3.01 -0.36 -7.05
N GLY A 71 -3.58 -1.11 -7.98
CA GLY A 71 -2.86 -2.01 -8.87
C GLY A 71 -1.83 -1.26 -9.68
N ILE A 72 -2.22 -0.17 -10.37
CA ILE A 72 -1.28 0.64 -11.17
C ILE A 72 -0.28 1.38 -10.27
N THR A 73 -0.76 2.08 -9.23
CA THR A 73 0.14 2.90 -8.41
C THR A 73 1.13 2.05 -7.61
N GLU A 74 0.69 0.96 -6.98
CA GLU A 74 1.60 0.06 -6.27
C GLU A 74 2.45 -0.78 -7.24
N ALA A 75 1.98 -1.19 -8.42
CA ALA A 75 2.80 -1.94 -9.38
C ALA A 75 3.95 -1.10 -9.96
N PHE A 76 3.67 0.14 -10.37
CA PHE A 76 4.69 0.99 -11.00
C PHE A 76 5.62 1.65 -9.98
N PHE A 77 5.10 2.07 -8.82
CA PHE A 77 5.86 2.90 -7.88
C PHE A 77 6.15 2.22 -6.54
N ALA A 78 5.64 1.02 -6.29
CA ALA A 78 5.63 0.36 -4.97
C ALA A 78 5.07 1.26 -3.84
N ARG A 79 4.36 2.34 -4.22
CA ARG A 79 3.93 3.44 -3.35
C ARG A 79 2.66 4.04 -3.91
N SER A 80 1.68 4.27 -3.02
CA SER A 80 0.56 5.15 -3.33
C SER A 80 0.99 6.62 -3.14
N PRO A 81 0.29 7.59 -3.76
CA PRO A 81 0.54 9.01 -3.56
C PRO A 81 0.55 9.42 -2.08
N ALA A 82 -0.31 8.84 -1.24
CA ALA A 82 -0.28 9.11 0.20
C ALA A 82 1.05 8.67 0.86
N LYS A 83 1.59 7.54 0.44
CA LYS A 83 2.89 7.04 0.92
C LYS A 83 4.05 7.94 0.51
N TYR A 84 3.92 8.65 -0.61
CA TYR A 84 4.86 9.71 -0.99
C TYR A 84 4.84 10.85 0.02
N PHE A 85 3.65 11.30 0.42
CA PHE A 85 3.48 12.34 1.44
C PHE A 85 4.01 11.92 2.82
N THR A 86 3.73 10.70 3.26
CA THR A 86 4.19 10.24 4.58
C THR A 86 5.63 9.71 4.59
N LYS A 87 6.32 9.74 3.44
CA LYS A 87 7.65 9.16 3.23
C LYS A 87 7.74 7.70 3.69
N THR A 88 6.64 6.97 3.53
CA THR A 88 6.56 5.54 3.88
C THR A 88 6.70 4.69 2.62
N ILE A 89 7.27 3.50 2.77
CA ILE A 89 7.57 2.61 1.65
C ILE A 89 7.17 1.20 2.01
N VAL A 90 6.73 0.44 1.02
CA VAL A 90 6.46 -0.99 1.17
C VAL A 90 7.73 -1.74 0.77
N VAL A 91 8.19 -2.62 1.66
CA VAL A 91 9.36 -3.47 1.48
C VAL A 91 9.04 -4.88 1.94
N MET A 92 9.80 -5.86 1.46
CA MET A 92 9.74 -7.22 1.97
C MET A 92 10.52 -7.34 3.29
N ARG A 93 10.43 -8.51 3.96
CA ARG A 93 11.09 -8.75 5.26
C ARG A 93 12.60 -8.51 5.23
N ASP A 94 13.20 -8.72 4.06
CA ASP A 94 14.62 -8.54 3.74
C ASP A 94 14.98 -7.10 3.33
N GLY A 95 14.03 -6.16 3.38
CA GLY A 95 14.24 -4.79 2.90
C GLY A 95 14.19 -4.62 1.38
N SER A 96 13.99 -5.71 0.62
CA SER A 96 13.91 -5.65 -0.83
C SER A 96 12.58 -5.04 -1.32
N LYS A 97 12.55 -4.66 -2.60
CA LYS A 97 11.33 -4.14 -3.23
C LYS A 97 10.31 -5.28 -3.38
N PRO A 98 9.02 -5.04 -3.05
CA PRO A 98 8.00 -6.07 -3.19
C PRO A 98 7.82 -6.46 -4.66
N THR A 99 7.66 -7.76 -4.91
CA THR A 99 7.33 -8.28 -6.23
C THR A 99 5.89 -7.94 -6.61
N LEU A 100 5.59 -7.96 -7.92
CA LEU A 100 4.24 -7.70 -8.44
C LEU A 100 3.17 -8.64 -7.83
N ILE A 101 3.53 -9.89 -7.57
CA ILE A 101 2.65 -10.88 -6.94
C ILE A 101 2.24 -10.42 -5.52
N ASN A 102 3.20 -9.91 -4.74
CA ASN A 102 2.93 -9.41 -3.39
C ASN A 102 2.03 -8.17 -3.41
N ILE A 103 2.22 -7.30 -4.40
CA ILE A 103 1.38 -6.10 -4.60
C ILE A 103 -0.05 -6.48 -5.00
N LEU A 104 -0.21 -7.46 -5.89
CA LEU A 104 -1.53 -7.96 -6.28
C LEU A 104 -2.25 -8.62 -5.11
N ALA A 105 -1.56 -9.47 -4.34
CA ALA A 105 -2.10 -10.08 -3.12
C ALA A 105 -2.56 -9.02 -2.11
N ARG A 106 -1.77 -7.95 -1.88
CA ARG A 106 -2.20 -6.81 -1.05
C ARG A 106 -3.45 -6.14 -1.56
N THR A 107 -3.51 -5.90 -2.87
CA THR A 107 -4.61 -5.18 -3.50
C THR A 107 -5.91 -5.97 -3.40
N LEU A 108 -5.85 -7.29 -3.61
CA LEU A 108 -6.99 -8.20 -3.46
C LEU A 108 -7.51 -8.23 -2.02
N ILE A 109 -6.61 -8.29 -1.03
CA ILE A 109 -7.02 -8.35 0.39
C ILE A 109 -7.58 -7.00 0.88
N ARG A 110 -7.17 -5.88 0.28
CA ARG A 110 -7.72 -4.54 0.57
C ARG A 110 -9.13 -4.31 0.03
N ILE A 111 -9.59 -5.10 -0.94
CA ILE A 111 -10.99 -5.07 -1.40
C ILE A 111 -11.91 -5.62 -0.31
N PHE A 112 -11.39 -6.48 0.57
CA PHE A 112 -12.16 -7.07 1.65
C PHE A 112 -12.59 -6.00 2.68
N PRO A 113 -13.89 -5.78 2.91
CA PRO A 113 -14.40 -4.66 3.71
C PRO A 113 -14.04 -4.73 5.21
N PHE A 114 -13.55 -5.88 5.68
CA PHE A 114 -13.12 -6.11 7.07
C PHE A 114 -11.66 -5.72 7.34
N GLU A 115 -10.90 -5.35 6.30
CA GLU A 115 -9.49 -4.93 6.40
C GLU A 115 -9.26 -3.69 7.30
N PRO A 116 -10.06 -2.60 7.22
CA PRO A 116 -9.82 -1.42 8.05
C PRO A 116 -9.94 -1.68 9.57
N LEU A 117 -10.67 -2.73 9.99
CA LEU A 117 -10.74 -3.14 11.40
C LEU A 117 -9.41 -3.74 11.89
N SER A 118 -8.59 -4.28 10.99
CA SER A 118 -7.27 -4.83 11.34
C SER A 118 -6.32 -3.75 11.88
N PHE A 119 -6.51 -2.48 11.51
CA PHE A 119 -5.67 -1.38 12.01
C PHE A 119 -5.95 -1.00 13.47
N LEU A 120 -7.09 -1.43 14.04
CA LEU A 120 -7.40 -1.17 15.45
C LEU A 120 -6.49 -1.98 16.38
N ARG A 121 -5.91 -3.09 15.91
CA ARG A 121 -5.12 -4.08 16.67
C ARG A 121 -3.66 -3.68 16.94
N GLY A 122 -3.37 -2.38 17.11
CA GLY A 122 -2.08 -1.88 17.61
C GLY A 122 -0.94 -1.82 16.58
N ARG A 123 0.27 -2.24 16.98
CA ARG A 123 1.50 -2.27 16.14
C ARG A 123 1.58 -3.49 15.20
N ALA A 124 0.54 -4.33 15.18
CA ALA A 124 0.50 -5.51 14.33
C ALA A 124 0.47 -5.15 12.83
N LEU A 125 0.96 -6.08 12.01
CA LEU A 125 0.80 -6.03 10.55
C LEU A 125 -0.70 -6.04 10.22
N GLY A 126 -1.12 -5.22 9.25
CA GLY A 126 -2.48 -5.31 8.72
C GLY A 126 -2.72 -6.68 8.10
N LEU A 127 -3.99 -7.11 7.99
CA LEU A 127 -4.32 -8.40 7.37
C LEU A 127 -3.70 -8.54 5.97
N HIS A 128 -3.74 -7.46 5.19
CA HIS A 128 -3.11 -7.39 3.88
C HIS A 128 -1.58 -7.50 3.97
N ASP A 129 -0.93 -6.81 4.91
CA ASP A 129 0.52 -6.83 5.11
C ASP A 129 1.04 -8.21 5.55
N LYS A 130 0.30 -8.89 6.44
CA LYS A 130 0.66 -10.23 6.95
C LYS A 130 0.59 -11.27 5.84
N ASN A 131 -0.47 -11.22 5.04
CA ASN A 131 -0.72 -12.21 4.00
C ASN A 131 0.14 -11.98 2.75
N SER A 132 0.59 -10.74 2.51
CA SER A 132 1.52 -10.43 1.42
C SER A 132 2.99 -10.41 1.83
N GLN A 133 3.30 -10.72 3.10
CA GLN A 133 4.65 -10.64 3.67
C GLN A 133 5.34 -9.29 3.42
N THR A 134 4.56 -8.20 3.44
CA THR A 134 5.09 -6.85 3.19
C THR A 134 5.07 -6.01 4.46
N PHE A 135 6.09 -5.17 4.60
CA PHE A 135 6.29 -4.27 5.72
C PHE A 135 6.20 -2.83 5.22
N VAL A 136 5.47 -1.99 5.95
CA VAL A 136 5.45 -0.54 5.71
C VAL A 136 6.41 0.12 6.67
N VAL A 137 7.49 0.69 6.16
CA VAL A 137 8.55 1.35 6.94
C VAL A 137 8.75 2.80 6.49
N VAL A 138 9.39 3.61 7.32
CA VAL A 138 9.78 4.97 6.95
C VAL A 138 11.07 4.91 6.13
N LYS A 139 11.07 5.51 4.93
CA LYS A 139 12.19 5.41 3.97
C LYS A 139 13.55 5.75 4.62
N SER A 140 13.63 6.89 5.30
CA SER A 140 14.87 7.40 5.88
C SER A 140 15.43 6.47 6.96
N LYS A 141 14.56 5.90 7.81
CA LYS A 141 14.96 4.97 8.85
C LYS A 141 15.48 3.64 8.29
N LEU A 142 14.93 3.19 7.15
CA LEU A 142 15.42 1.99 6.48
C LEU A 142 16.79 2.23 5.86
N GLU A 143 16.99 3.37 5.18
CA GLU A 143 18.28 3.71 4.54
C GLU A 143 19.40 3.84 5.58
N GLU A 144 19.12 4.45 6.73
CA GLU A 144 20.05 4.56 7.86
C GLU A 144 20.47 3.19 8.39
N GLN A 145 19.53 2.28 8.63
CA GLN A 145 19.84 0.93 9.11
C GLN A 145 20.57 0.04 8.12
N ILE A 146 20.23 0.14 6.83
CA ILE A 146 20.98 -0.61 5.81
C ILE A 146 22.44 -0.13 5.80
N LYS A 147 22.67 1.18 5.97
CA LYS A 147 24.01 1.73 6.04
C LYS A 147 24.76 1.25 7.29
N GLU A 148 24.15 1.33 8.47
CA GLU A 148 24.73 0.81 9.72
C GLU A 148 25.07 -0.69 9.61
N HIS A 149 24.17 -1.50 9.06
CA HIS A 149 24.41 -2.93 8.87
C HIS A 149 25.57 -3.21 7.91
N LEU A 150 25.67 -2.46 6.81
CA LEU A 150 26.80 -2.58 5.88
C LEU A 150 28.13 -2.14 6.51
N GLU A 151 28.12 -1.09 7.32
CA GLU A 151 29.29 -0.63 8.08
C GLU A 151 29.76 -1.73 9.07
N LEU A 152 28.85 -2.34 9.83
CA LEU A 152 29.18 -3.44 10.75
C LEU A 152 29.76 -4.67 10.03
N VAL A 153 29.13 -5.10 8.93
CA VAL A 153 29.62 -6.24 8.13
C VAL A 153 30.99 -5.95 7.50
N SER A 154 31.30 -4.69 7.20
CA SER A 154 32.62 -4.29 6.71
C SER A 154 33.70 -4.32 7.79
N LEU A 155 33.35 -4.02 9.04
CA LEU A 155 34.24 -4.07 10.20
C LEU A 155 34.54 -5.50 10.64
N GLU A 156 33.56 -6.41 10.58
CA GLU A 156 33.76 -7.83 10.92
C GLU A 156 34.64 -8.58 9.90
N LYS A 157 34.80 -8.02 8.70
CA LYS A 157 35.63 -8.59 7.61
C LYS A 157 37.03 -7.97 7.52
N SER A 158 37.34 -6.98 8.36
CA SER A 158 38.66 -6.34 8.51
C SER A 158 39.45 -6.98 9.64
#